data_AF-A0A1I7T7Z9-F1
#
_entry.id   AF-A0A1I7T7Z9-F1
#
_cell.length_a   1.000
_cell.length_b   1.000
_cell.length_c   1.000
_cell.angle_alpha   90.00
_cell.angle_beta   90.00
_cell.angle_gamma   90.00
#
_symmetry.space_group_name_H-M   'P 1'
#
loop_
_entity.id
_entity.type
_entity.pdbx_description
1 polymer ?
#
loop_
_entity_poly.entity_id
_entity_poly.type
_entity_poly.pdbx_seq_one_letter_code
_entity_poly.pdbx_strand_id
1 'polypeptide(L)'
;MNEKSFACSSHQAAELYEFELFVDKLYGFIVVKETDETCPGPNPEVVIPDAGPIVAAIKCASGRDPLTVGKPCTPAFNYIKRKWNINPSRTMMIGDRTNTDVKFGRDHGMKTLLVLSGCHQIEDIIENQMNERDDMVPDYVAPCLGALVPETIQIYY
;
A
#
# COMPACT_ATOMS: atom_id res chain seq x y z
N MET A 1 13.77 19.71 -28.39
CA MET A 1 13.64 19.69 -26.92
C MET A 1 13.29 18.26 -26.56
N ASN A 2 14.23 17.55 -25.95
CA ASN A 2 14.11 16.12 -25.66
C ASN A 2 13.34 15.95 -24.35
N GLU A 3 12.15 15.38 -24.43
CA GLU A 3 11.36 14.98 -23.27
C GLU A 3 12.04 13.76 -22.64
N LYS A 4 12.49 13.91 -21.40
CA LYS A 4 12.97 12.79 -20.57
C LYS A 4 11.79 12.29 -19.76
N SER A 5 11.22 11.18 -20.19
CA SER A 5 10.37 10.33 -19.37
C SER A 5 11.20 9.74 -18.23
N PHE A 6 10.77 9.96 -16.99
CA PHE A 6 11.36 9.33 -15.80
C PHE A 6 10.51 8.10 -15.48
N ALA A 7 11.07 6.91 -15.68
CA ALA A 7 10.47 5.65 -15.27
C ALA A 7 11.18 5.14 -14.00
N CYS A 8 10.43 4.89 -12.93
CA CYS A 8 10.90 4.18 -11.74
C CYS A 8 10.48 2.73 -11.85
N SER A 9 11.45 1.82 -11.85
CA SER A 9 11.25 0.39 -12.10
C SER A 9 11.04 -0.40 -10.81
N SER A 10 9.95 -1.15 -10.71
CA SER A 10 9.90 -2.38 -9.91
C SER A 10 9.04 -3.44 -10.61
N HIS A 11 9.69 -4.56 -10.91
CA HIS A 11 9.32 -5.59 -11.90
C HIS A 11 8.24 -6.59 -11.44
N GLN A 12 7.25 -6.16 -10.65
CA GLN A 12 6.05 -6.96 -10.33
C GLN A 12 4.75 -6.34 -10.88
N ALA A 13 4.84 -5.22 -11.60
CA ALA A 13 3.70 -4.49 -12.16
C ALA A 13 3.20 -5.00 -13.53
N ALA A 14 3.73 -6.11 -14.05
CA ALA A 14 3.54 -6.51 -15.45
C ALA A 14 2.15 -7.06 -15.83
N GLU A 15 1.19 -7.19 -14.91
CA GLU A 15 -0.18 -7.66 -15.22
C GLU A 15 -1.31 -6.65 -14.94
N LEU A 16 -1.00 -5.41 -14.58
CA LEU A 16 -2.01 -4.36 -14.39
C LEU A 16 -1.70 -3.16 -15.28
N TYR A 17 -1.94 -3.38 -16.57
CA TYR A 17 -1.83 -2.38 -17.64
C TYR A 17 -2.71 -1.13 -17.34
N GLU A 18 -2.08 0.04 -17.52
CA GLU A 18 -2.69 1.36 -17.77
C GLU A 18 -3.53 2.06 -16.69
N PHE A 19 -2.92 2.46 -15.57
CA PHE A 19 -3.41 3.65 -14.85
C PHE A 19 -2.23 4.53 -14.44
N GLU A 20 -1.65 5.17 -15.45
CA GLU A 20 -0.78 6.32 -15.29
C GLU A 20 -1.64 7.50 -14.81
N LEU A 21 -1.06 8.35 -13.98
CA LEU A 21 -1.68 9.52 -13.37
C LEU A 21 -2.39 10.40 -14.44
N PHE A 22 -3.70 10.20 -14.61
CA PHE A 22 -4.45 10.85 -15.67
C PHE A 22 -5.08 12.15 -15.16
N VAL A 23 -4.44 13.28 -15.46
CA VAL A 23 -5.03 14.61 -15.28
C VAL A 23 -5.67 15.00 -16.62
N ASP A 24 -6.84 14.45 -16.91
CA ASP A 24 -7.54 14.81 -18.14
C ASP A 24 -8.31 16.13 -17.99
N LYS A 25 -8.15 17.03 -18.95
CA LYS A 25 -9.04 18.18 -19.10
C LYS A 25 -10.47 17.78 -19.48
N LEU A 26 -10.70 16.54 -19.92
CA LEU A 26 -11.99 16.07 -20.45
C LEU A 26 -12.94 15.42 -19.42
N TYR A 27 -12.46 14.84 -18.32
CA TYR A 27 -13.32 14.01 -17.43
C TYR A 27 -13.54 14.55 -16.01
N GLY A 28 -12.83 15.60 -15.57
CA GLY A 28 -13.14 16.29 -14.31
C GLY A 28 -12.74 15.58 -13.01
N PHE A 29 -12.08 14.41 -13.08
CA PHE A 29 -11.61 13.65 -11.91
C PHE A 29 -10.11 13.37 -11.99
N ILE A 30 -9.49 13.20 -10.82
CA ILE A 30 -8.08 12.79 -10.65
C ILE A 30 -8.11 11.40 -10.05
N VAL A 31 -7.52 10.40 -10.69
CA VAL A 31 -7.54 9.01 -10.19
C VAL A 31 -6.12 8.58 -9.83
N VAL A 32 -5.96 8.01 -8.64
CA VAL A 32 -4.65 7.60 -8.10
C VAL A 32 -4.75 6.18 -7.52
N LYS A 33 -3.70 5.37 -7.70
CA LYS A 33 -3.70 3.99 -7.21
C LYS A 33 -3.22 3.89 -5.76
N GLU A 34 -2.16 4.62 -5.43
CA GLU A 34 -1.46 4.56 -4.14
C GLU A 34 -1.26 6.00 -3.67
N THR A 35 -1.33 6.22 -2.37
CA THR A 35 -1.08 7.53 -1.75
C THR A 35 0.03 7.45 -0.70
N ASP A 36 0.84 6.41 -0.79
CA ASP A 36 1.97 6.13 0.07
C ASP A 36 2.95 7.31 0.10
N GLU A 37 3.36 7.72 1.30
CA GLU A 37 4.12 8.95 1.51
C GLU A 37 5.58 8.80 1.07
N THR A 38 6.15 7.64 1.35
CA THR A 38 7.55 7.31 1.11
C THR A 38 7.66 5.92 0.50
N CYS A 39 8.80 5.58 -0.11
CA CYS A 39 9.12 4.21 -0.52
C CYS A 39 10.47 3.79 0.04
N PRO A 40 10.68 2.49 0.33
CA PRO A 40 11.96 2.01 0.84
C PRO A 40 13.09 2.26 -0.16
N GLY A 41 14.16 2.91 0.30
CA GLY A 41 15.35 3.20 -0.49
C GLY A 41 16.54 2.30 -0.13
N PRO A 42 17.58 2.25 -0.99
CA PRO A 42 18.80 1.50 -0.70
C PRO A 42 19.60 2.09 0.48
N ASN A 43 19.36 3.36 0.82
CA ASN A 43 19.94 4.02 1.98
C ASN A 43 18.82 4.33 3.00
N PRO A 44 18.83 3.73 4.20
CA PRO A 44 17.81 3.96 5.22
C PRO A 44 17.80 5.38 5.78
N GLU A 45 18.89 6.14 5.64
CA GLU A 45 18.96 7.55 6.08
C GLU A 45 18.30 8.52 5.09
N VAL A 46 17.92 8.03 3.91
CA VAL A 46 17.34 8.86 2.85
C VAL A 46 15.86 8.53 2.68
N VAL A 47 15.02 9.51 2.98
CA VAL A 47 13.58 9.43 2.70
C VAL A 47 13.35 9.65 1.20
N ILE A 48 12.82 8.64 0.52
CA ILE A 48 12.44 8.73 -0.89
C ILE A 48 10.93 8.98 -0.96
N PRO A 49 10.46 10.08 -1.58
CA PRO A 49 9.04 10.31 -1.77
C PRO A 49 8.46 9.28 -2.73
N ASP A 50 7.27 8.77 -2.41
CA ASP A 50 6.51 7.89 -3.31
C ASP A 50 5.33 8.66 -3.95
N ALA A 51 4.27 7.98 -4.36
CA ALA A 51 3.13 8.58 -5.04
C ALA A 51 2.43 9.69 -4.21
N GLY A 52 2.37 9.55 -2.88
CA GLY A 52 1.67 10.46 -1.97
C GLY A 52 2.05 11.94 -2.14
N PRO A 53 3.34 12.32 -2.04
CA PRO A 53 3.79 13.69 -2.28
C PRO A 53 3.40 14.26 -3.66
N ILE A 54 3.46 13.44 -4.71
CA ILE A 54 3.06 13.84 -6.07
C ILE A 54 1.55 14.09 -6.12
N VAL A 55 0.76 13.19 -5.53
CA VAL A 55 -0.70 13.31 -5.42
C VAL A 55 -1.08 14.57 -4.63
N ALA A 56 -0.38 14.87 -3.53
CA ALA A 56 -0.59 16.08 -2.74
C ALA A 56 -0.32 17.35 -3.54
N ALA A 57 0.76 17.38 -4.34
CA ALA A 57 1.09 18.50 -5.20
C ALA A 57 0.00 18.74 -6.26
N ILE A 58 -0.52 17.68 -6.87
CA ILE A 58 -1.59 17.74 -7.87
C ILE A 58 -2.90 18.20 -7.24
N LYS A 59 -3.26 17.67 -6.06
CA LYS A 59 -4.44 18.11 -5.29
C LYS A 59 -4.36 19.62 -5.01
N CYS A 60 -3.20 20.09 -4.55
CA CYS A 60 -2.97 21.51 -4.28
C CYS A 60 -3.14 22.37 -5.55
N ALA A 61 -2.50 21.98 -6.65
CA ALA A 61 -2.54 22.75 -7.90
C ALA A 61 -3.92 22.74 -8.59
N SER A 62 -4.64 21.63 -8.49
CA SER A 62 -5.94 21.46 -9.13
C SER A 62 -7.13 21.95 -8.28
N GLY A 63 -6.96 22.06 -6.95
CA GLY A 63 -8.04 22.34 -6.01
C GLY A 63 -9.07 21.19 -5.92
N ARG A 64 -8.71 19.98 -6.36
CA ARG A 64 -9.61 18.82 -6.42
C ARG A 64 -9.06 17.66 -5.62
N ASP A 65 -9.96 16.94 -4.96
CA ASP A 65 -9.61 15.70 -4.27
C ASP A 65 -9.45 14.54 -5.26
N PRO A 66 -8.33 13.78 -5.17
CA PRO A 66 -8.13 12.60 -5.99
C PRO A 66 -9.02 11.45 -5.50
N LEU A 67 -9.52 10.66 -6.44
CA LEU A 67 -10.16 9.39 -6.21
C LEU A 67 -9.08 8.31 -6.12
N THR A 68 -8.84 7.80 -4.91
CA THR A 68 -7.96 6.64 -4.71
C THR A 68 -8.68 5.35 -5.08
N VAL A 69 -8.04 4.51 -5.91
CA VAL A 69 -8.61 3.22 -6.37
C VAL A 69 -7.84 1.99 -5.88
N GLY A 70 -6.68 2.16 -5.22
CA GLY A 70 -5.97 1.07 -4.54
C GLY A 70 -6.31 0.98 -3.06
N LYS A 71 -5.40 0.45 -2.24
CA LYS A 71 -5.63 0.34 -0.78
C LYS A 71 -5.83 1.74 -0.18
N PRO A 72 -6.72 1.92 0.80
CA PRO A 72 -7.59 0.93 1.44
C PRO A 72 -8.97 0.76 0.75
N CYS A 73 -9.14 1.17 -0.51
CA CYS A 73 -10.44 1.34 -1.12
C CYS A 73 -11.16 0.03 -1.48
N THR A 74 -12.47 0.00 -1.24
CA THR A 74 -13.37 -1.13 -1.51
C THR A 74 -13.41 -1.64 -2.97
N PRO A 75 -13.29 -0.79 -4.01
CA PRO A 75 -13.23 -1.27 -5.39
C PRO A 75 -12.09 -2.28 -5.63
N ALA A 76 -10.90 -2.05 -5.06
CA ALA A 76 -9.77 -2.98 -5.17
C ALA A 76 -10.08 -4.33 -4.52
N PHE A 77 -10.67 -4.32 -3.31
CA PHE A 77 -11.07 -5.55 -2.63
C PHE A 77 -12.14 -6.31 -3.42
N ASN A 78 -13.16 -5.62 -3.93
CA ASN A 78 -14.22 -6.23 -4.73
C ASN A 78 -13.66 -6.89 -6.00
N TYR A 79 -12.67 -6.28 -6.64
CA TYR A 79 -11.99 -6.89 -7.78
C TYR A 79 -11.25 -8.17 -7.39
N ILE A 80 -10.43 -8.14 -6.33
CA ILE A 80 -9.69 -9.31 -5.83
C ILE A 80 -10.66 -10.43 -5.44
N LYS A 81 -11.72 -10.10 -4.71
CA LYS A 81 -12.77 -11.03 -4.30
C LYS A 81 -13.47 -11.68 -5.48
N ARG A 82 -13.81 -10.92 -6.53
CA ARG A 82 -14.45 -11.48 -7.74
C ARG A 82 -13.49 -12.33 -8.56
N LYS A 83 -12.24 -11.88 -8.74
CA LYS A 83 -11.24 -12.57 -9.56
C LYS A 83 -10.78 -13.89 -8.95
N TRP A 84 -10.58 -13.91 -7.63
CA TRP A 84 -9.99 -15.06 -6.92
C TRP A 84 -10.97 -15.79 -5.99
N ASN A 85 -12.23 -15.35 -5.93
CA ASN A 85 -13.27 -15.92 -5.06
C ASN A 85 -12.83 -16.10 -3.60
N ILE A 86 -12.11 -15.11 -3.05
CA ILE A 86 -11.58 -15.19 -1.68
C ILE A 86 -12.69 -15.04 -0.62
N ASN A 87 -12.55 -15.80 0.46
CA ASN A 87 -13.36 -15.63 1.66
C ASN A 87 -12.58 -14.79 2.69
N PRO A 88 -12.94 -13.51 2.93
CA PRO A 88 -12.17 -12.64 3.81
C PRO A 88 -11.92 -13.22 5.22
N SER A 89 -12.88 -13.93 5.81
CA SER A 89 -12.71 -14.57 7.13
C SER A 89 -11.59 -15.63 7.19
N ARG A 90 -11.15 -16.12 6.02
CA ARG A 90 -10.07 -17.10 5.85
C ARG A 90 -8.88 -16.52 5.09
N THR A 91 -8.84 -15.22 4.88
CA THR A 91 -7.76 -14.52 4.17
C THR A 91 -7.05 -13.59 5.14
N MET A 92 -5.73 -13.50 4.99
CA MET A 92 -4.88 -12.60 5.77
C MET A 92 -4.22 -11.59 4.84
N MET A 93 -4.32 -10.31 5.20
CA MET A 93 -3.56 -9.23 4.59
C MET A 93 -2.22 -9.13 5.32
N ILE A 94 -1.12 -9.19 4.56
CA ILE A 94 0.25 -9.06 5.07
C ILE A 94 0.87 -7.82 4.44
N GLY A 95 1.43 -6.92 5.24
CA GLY A 95 2.07 -5.71 4.75
C GLY A 95 2.85 -5.00 5.85
N ASP A 96 3.41 -3.84 5.53
CA ASP A 96 4.34 -3.10 6.38
C ASP A 96 3.81 -1.72 6.79
N ARG A 97 2.57 -1.38 6.40
CA ARG A 97 1.91 -0.13 6.77
C ARG A 97 0.57 -0.32 7.44
N THR A 98 0.34 0.47 8.48
CA THR A 98 -0.90 0.43 9.26
C THR A 98 -2.06 1.18 8.58
N ASN A 99 -1.77 2.30 7.93
CA ASN A 99 -2.75 3.16 7.25
C ASN A 99 -3.24 2.59 5.90
N THR A 100 -2.48 1.71 5.26
CA THR A 100 -2.86 1.08 3.98
C THR A 100 -3.13 -0.42 4.11
N ASP A 101 -2.14 -1.24 4.47
CA ASP A 101 -2.31 -2.70 4.46
C ASP A 101 -3.20 -3.20 5.60
N VAL A 102 -2.88 -2.80 6.83
CA VAL A 102 -3.68 -3.22 8.00
C VAL A 102 -5.10 -2.68 7.86
N LYS A 103 -5.24 -1.39 7.54
CA LYS A 103 -6.55 -0.79 7.29
C LYS A 103 -7.33 -1.52 6.19
N PHE A 104 -6.70 -1.83 5.06
CA PHE A 104 -7.34 -2.58 3.98
C PHE A 104 -7.82 -3.96 4.44
N GLY A 105 -7.02 -4.66 5.25
CA GLY A 105 -7.42 -5.93 5.84
C GLY A 105 -8.62 -5.81 6.78
N ARG A 106 -8.56 -4.87 7.73
CA ARG A 106 -9.61 -4.65 8.72
C ARG A 106 -10.92 -4.19 8.10
N ASP A 107 -10.88 -3.20 7.20
CA ASP A 107 -12.07 -2.65 6.51
C ASP A 107 -12.84 -3.73 5.72
N HIS A 108 -12.17 -4.82 5.32
CA HIS A 108 -12.76 -5.89 4.51
C HIS A 108 -12.91 -7.24 5.26
N GLY A 109 -12.74 -7.24 6.58
CA GLY A 109 -12.95 -8.42 7.43
C GLY A 109 -11.92 -9.53 7.25
N MET A 110 -10.71 -9.19 6.79
CA MET A 110 -9.55 -10.08 6.74
C MET A 110 -8.80 -10.04 8.07
N LYS A 111 -8.00 -11.08 8.35
CA LYS A 111 -6.95 -10.98 9.38
C LYS A 111 -5.80 -10.12 8.89
N THR A 112 -5.10 -9.45 9.79
CA THR A 112 -3.94 -8.60 9.41
C THR A 112 -2.67 -9.01 10.11
N LEU A 113 -1.57 -9.02 9.38
CA LEU A 113 -0.22 -9.21 9.88
C LEU A 113 0.65 -8.04 9.42
N LEU A 114 1.21 -7.29 10.37
CA LEU A 114 2.21 -6.26 10.10
C LEU A 114 3.61 -6.87 10.16
N VAL A 115 4.42 -6.65 9.13
CA VAL A 115 5.86 -6.97 9.16
C VAL A 115 6.69 -5.73 9.48
N LEU A 116 7.61 -5.85 10.44
CA LEU A 116 8.43 -4.73 10.94
C LEU A 116 9.67 -4.44 10.09
N SER A 117 9.86 -5.16 8.98
CA SER A 117 10.99 -4.97 8.07
C SER A 117 10.79 -3.82 7.07
N GLY A 118 9.64 -3.14 7.10
CA GLY A 118 9.28 -2.06 6.17
C GLY A 118 9.02 -0.73 6.88
N CYS A 119 7.95 -0.05 6.49
CA CYS A 119 7.70 1.36 6.82
C CYS A 119 7.29 1.62 8.28
N HIS A 120 6.31 0.90 8.82
CA HIS A 120 5.80 1.14 10.18
C HIS A 120 6.39 0.16 11.19
N GLN A 121 6.57 0.65 12.41
CA GLN A 121 7.16 -0.04 13.56
C GLN A 121 6.14 -0.19 14.69
N ILE A 122 6.58 -0.75 15.82
CA ILE A 122 5.72 -0.99 17.00
C ILE A 122 5.16 0.33 17.54
N GLU A 123 5.93 1.41 17.46
CA GLU A 123 5.56 2.73 17.91
C GLU A 123 4.31 3.25 17.18
N ASP A 124 4.20 3.01 15.87
CA ASP A 124 3.03 3.40 15.07
C ASP A 124 1.76 2.64 15.50
N ILE A 125 1.92 1.37 15.91
CA ILE A 125 0.81 0.57 16.45
C ILE A 125 0.32 1.18 17.77
N ILE A 126 1.25 1.50 18.67
CA ILE A 126 0.94 2.12 19.97
C ILE A 126 0.24 3.45 19.75
N GLU A 127 0.75 4.28 18.83
CA GLU A 127 0.12 5.56 18.50
C GLU A 127 -1.31 5.37 17.98
N ASN A 128 -1.54 4.39 17.10
CA ASN A 128 -2.87 4.07 16.60
C ASN A 128 -3.82 3.64 17.73
N GLN A 129 -3.37 2.79 18.66
CA GLN A 129 -4.15 2.38 19.82
C GLN A 129 -4.51 3.56 20.74
N MET A 130 -3.54 4.44 21.01
CA MET A 130 -3.75 5.63 21.85
C MET A 130 -4.75 6.62 21.23
N ASN A 131 -4.82 6.66 19.90
CA ASN A 131 -5.74 7.51 19.16
C ASN A 131 -7.05 6.79 18.74
N GLU A 132 -7.35 5.62 19.32
CA GLU A 132 -8.58 4.85 19.04
C GLU A 132 -8.75 4.48 17.55
N ARG A 133 -7.64 4.32 16.82
CA ARG A 133 -7.61 3.92 15.39
C ARG A 133 -7.53 2.40 15.26
N ASP A 134 -8.54 1.70 15.79
CA ASP A 134 -8.58 0.21 15.86
C ASP A 134 -8.52 -0.47 14.48
N ASP A 135 -8.98 0.23 13.43
CA ASP A 135 -8.89 -0.21 12.03
C ASP A 135 -7.45 -0.21 11.49
N MET A 136 -6.53 0.51 12.14
CA MET A 136 -5.10 0.56 11.82
C MET A 136 -4.22 -0.22 12.81
N VAL A 137 -4.82 -1.00 13.72
CA VAL A 137 -4.09 -1.89 14.63
C VAL A 137 -4.08 -3.30 14.04
N PRO A 138 -2.93 -3.97 13.83
CA PRO A 138 -2.89 -5.30 13.23
C PRO A 138 -3.38 -6.41 14.19
N ASP A 139 -3.87 -7.54 13.67
CA ASP A 139 -4.16 -8.74 14.48
C ASP A 139 -2.86 -9.42 14.97
N TYR A 140 -1.82 -9.39 14.14
CA TYR A 140 -0.53 -10.04 14.39
C TYR A 140 0.63 -9.15 13.96
N VAL A 141 1.81 -9.38 14.54
CA VAL A 141 3.06 -8.70 14.19
C VAL A 141 4.18 -9.72 14.03
N ALA A 142 5.01 -9.55 13.00
CA ALA A 142 6.20 -10.36 12.77
C ALA A 142 7.40 -9.47 12.40
N PRO A 143 8.65 -9.87 12.71
CA PRO A 143 9.81 -9.06 12.37
C PRO A 143 10.00 -8.90 10.85
N CYS A 144 9.72 -9.95 10.08
CA CYS A 144 9.79 -9.94 8.63
C CYS A 144 8.95 -11.09 8.06
N LEU A 145 8.72 -11.10 6.74
CA LEU A 145 7.99 -12.18 6.06
C LEU A 145 8.68 -13.55 6.23
N GLY A 146 10.02 -13.57 6.31
CA GLY A 146 10.81 -14.78 6.50
C GLY A 146 10.50 -15.51 7.82
N ALA A 147 10.01 -14.81 8.84
CA ALA A 147 9.61 -15.41 10.11
C ALA A 147 8.37 -16.33 9.99
N LEU A 148 7.65 -16.29 8.86
CA LEU A 148 6.53 -17.19 8.58
C LEU A 148 6.98 -18.54 8.02
N VAL A 149 8.23 -18.66 7.58
CA VAL A 149 8.77 -19.88 6.98
C VAL A 149 9.35 -20.76 8.08
N PRO A 150 8.95 -22.04 8.21
CA PRO A 150 9.55 -22.96 9.16
C PRO A 150 11.06 -23.14 8.90
N GLU A 151 11.86 -23.22 9.97
CA GLU A 151 13.33 -23.41 9.90
C GLU A 151 13.79 -24.62 9.06
N THR A 152 12.89 -25.56 8.76
CA THR A 152 13.17 -26.81 8.05
C THR A 152 13.36 -26.63 6.53
N ILE A 153 13.00 -25.48 5.96
CA ILE A 153 13.26 -25.19 4.54
C ILE A 153 14.64 -24.54 4.41
N GLN A 154 15.70 -25.34 4.64
CA GLN A 154 17.02 -25.00 4.09
C GLN A 154 16.92 -25.16 2.57
N ILE A 155 16.72 -24.04 1.88
CA ILE A 155 16.86 -24.00 0.42
C ILE A 155 18.36 -24.17 0.14
N TYR A 156 18.78 -25.42 -0.02
CA TYR A 156 20.11 -25.74 -0.55
C TYR A 156 20.18 -25.17 -1.97
N TYR A 157 21.01 -24.15 -2.16
CA TYR A 157 21.51 -23.73 -3.47
C TYR A 157 22.67 -24.64 -3.91
#